data_AF-A0A8S2I2U2-F1
#
_entry.id   AF-A0A8S2I2U2-F1
#
_cell.length_a   1.000
_cell.length_b   1.000
_cell.length_c   1.000
_cell.angle_alpha   90.00
_cell.angle_beta   90.00
_cell.angle_gamma   90.00
#
_symmetry.space_group_name_H-M   'P 1'
#
loop_
_entity.id
_entity.type
_entity.pdbx_description
1 polymer ?
#
loop_
_entity_poly.entity_id
_entity_poly.type
_entity_poly.pdbx_seq_one_letter_code
_entity_poly.pdbx_strand_id
1 'polypeptide(L)'
;MCLLPDRYPKGGIINLSAQDCDPNQLDHAVTLVGYGFGDLLQLNYWRVINSWGTTWGEDGYVRIERGTNVCGTAADAVEADTVEADTVEADTVGFAGHR
;
A
#
# COMPACT_ATOMS: atom_id res chain seq x y z
N MET A 1 -8.48 -0.46 9.78
CA MET A 1 -7.21 -1.21 9.91
C MET A 1 -6.50 -0.82 11.21
N CYS A 2 -6.69 -1.61 12.26
CA CYS A 2 -6.18 -1.40 13.61
C CYS A 2 -4.68 -1.70 13.81
N LEU A 3 -3.84 -1.36 12.82
CA LEU A 3 -2.40 -1.29 13.05
C LEU A 3 -2.17 -0.05 13.91
N LEU A 4 -1.68 -0.20 15.14
CA LEU A 4 -1.34 0.94 15.98
C LEU A 4 0.18 1.11 16.01
N PRO A 5 0.70 2.35 16.15
CA PRO A 5 2.14 2.63 16.13
C PRO A 5 2.95 1.82 17.16
N ASP A 6 2.39 1.50 18.32
CA ASP A 6 3.16 0.91 19.43
C ASP A 6 2.97 -0.61 19.59
N ARG A 7 2.20 -1.26 18.71
CA ARG A 7 1.69 -2.62 18.97
C ARG A 7 2.32 -3.74 18.16
N TYR A 8 3.24 -3.47 17.25
CA TYR A 8 3.74 -4.51 16.34
C TYR A 8 5.16 -5.01 16.66
N PRO A 9 5.30 -6.31 16.99
CA PRO A 9 6.61 -6.95 17.05
C PRO A 9 7.24 -7.00 15.66
N LYS A 10 8.57 -6.99 15.60
CA LYS A 10 9.37 -6.98 14.35
C LYS A 10 9.34 -8.33 13.59
N GLY A 11 8.18 -8.97 13.49
CA GLY A 11 8.05 -10.32 12.95
C GLY A 11 6.62 -10.86 12.88
N GLY A 12 6.39 -11.82 11.98
CA GLY A 12 5.15 -12.62 11.91
C GLY A 12 4.25 -12.28 10.72
N ILE A 13 3.11 -12.98 10.64
CA ILE A 13 2.03 -12.69 9.69
C ILE A 13 0.80 -12.30 10.51
N ILE A 14 0.26 -11.12 10.24
CA ILE A 14 -0.94 -10.61 10.90
C ILE A 14 -2.15 -11.47 10.50
N ASN A 15 -2.80 -12.04 11.51
CA ASN A 15 -4.05 -12.79 11.39
C ASN A 15 -4.95 -12.40 12.57
N LEU A 16 -5.50 -11.18 12.49
CA LEU A 16 -6.38 -10.62 13.52
C LEU A 16 -7.83 -11.02 13.30
N SER A 17 -8.56 -11.22 14.39
CA SER A 17 -10.00 -11.48 14.31
C SER A 17 -10.78 -10.20 13.96
N ALA A 18 -12.02 -10.35 13.51
CA ALA A 18 -12.93 -9.22 13.28
C ALA A 18 -13.22 -8.41 14.56
N GLN A 19 -13.01 -9.00 15.74
CA GLN A 19 -13.14 -8.32 17.02
C GLN A 19 -11.99 -7.35 17.29
N ASP A 20 -10.77 -7.72 16.85
CA ASP A 20 -9.57 -6.91 17.01
C ASP A 20 -9.45 -5.84 15.91
N CYS A 21 -10.14 -6.06 14.78
CA CYS A 21 -10.09 -5.22 13.61
C CYS A 21 -11.34 -5.41 12.75
N ASP A 22 -12.30 -4.49 12.84
CA ASP A 22 -13.55 -4.58 12.08
C ASP A 22 -13.28 -4.40 10.57
N PRO A 23 -13.52 -5.43 9.74
CA PRO A 23 -13.27 -5.36 8.30
C PRO A 23 -14.19 -4.38 7.56
N ASN A 24 -15.25 -3.88 8.21
CA ASN A 24 -16.18 -2.92 7.62
C ASN A 24 -15.84 -1.47 8.00
N GLN A 25 -14.87 -1.25 8.89
CA GLN A 25 -14.44 0.08 9.33
C GLN A 25 -12.99 0.34 8.88
N LEU A 26 -12.85 0.69 7.61
CA LEU A 26 -11.57 1.13 7.05
C LEU A 26 -11.26 2.54 7.54
N ASP A 27 -10.08 2.73 8.13
CA ASP A 27 -9.63 3.98 8.75
C ASP A 27 -8.18 4.36 8.41
N HIS A 28 -7.43 3.48 7.73
CA HIS A 28 -6.02 3.67 7.43
C HIS A 28 -5.64 3.02 6.11
N ALA A 29 -4.98 3.80 5.25
CA ALA A 29 -4.48 3.36 3.95
C ALA A 29 -3.00 2.99 4.03
N VAL A 30 -2.62 1.90 3.35
CA VAL A 30 -1.25 1.40 3.25
C VAL A 30 -0.95 1.05 1.80
N THR A 31 0.34 0.94 1.47
CA THR A 31 0.75 0.57 0.10
C THR A 31 1.12 -0.91 0.04
N LEU A 32 0.46 -1.64 -0.85
CA LEU A 32 0.83 -3.01 -1.19
C LEU A 32 2.11 -3.00 -2.03
N VAL A 33 3.13 -3.74 -1.60
CA VAL A 33 4.44 -3.79 -2.27
C VAL A 33 4.85 -5.20 -2.69
N GLY A 34 4.04 -6.21 -2.35
CA GLY A 34 4.28 -7.57 -2.78
C GLY A 34 3.43 -8.59 -2.05
N TYR A 35 3.71 -9.86 -2.30
CA TYR A 35 3.07 -11.00 -1.66
C TYR A 35 4.07 -12.16 -1.55
N GLY A 36 3.72 -13.16 -0.75
CA GLY A 36 4.52 -14.37 -0.64
C GLY A 36 3.82 -15.47 0.12
N PHE A 37 4.62 -16.50 0.44
CA PHE A 37 4.22 -17.63 1.26
C PHE A 37 5.20 -17.78 2.42
N GLY A 38 4.68 -17.92 3.63
CA GLY A 38 5.49 -18.10 4.83
C GLY A 38 5.60 -19.57 5.18
N ASP A 39 6.70 -20.22 4.79
CA ASP A 39 6.88 -21.68 4.94
C ASP A 39 6.69 -22.18 6.38
N LEU A 40 7.11 -21.41 7.38
CA LEU A 40 6.98 -21.79 8.79
C LEU A 40 5.52 -21.85 9.28
N LEU A 41 4.67 -20.95 8.78
CA LEU A 41 3.26 -20.85 9.17
C LEU A 41 2.33 -21.50 8.14
N GLN A 42 2.85 -21.87 6.96
CA GLN A 42 2.09 -22.36 5.81
C GLN A 42 0.98 -21.39 5.36
N LEU A 43 1.24 -20.07 5.46
CA LEU A 43 0.28 -19.02 5.15
C LEU A 43 0.73 -18.15 3.97
N ASN A 44 -0.23 -17.81 3.10
CA ASN A 44 -0.05 -16.75 2.12
C ASN A 44 -0.10 -15.39 2.81
N TYR A 45 0.72 -14.43 2.36
CA TYR A 45 0.68 -13.08 2.90
C TYR A 45 0.76 -12.00 1.83
N TRP A 46 0.18 -10.84 2.15
CA TRP A 46 0.47 -9.55 1.55
C TRP A 46 1.64 -8.91 2.29
N ARG A 47 2.57 -8.29 1.57
CA ARG A 47 3.62 -7.44 2.13
C ARG A 47 3.23 -6.00 1.87
N VAL A 48 3.04 -5.23 2.93
CA VAL A 48 2.63 -3.83 2.87
C VAL A 48 3.67 -2.94 3.54
N ILE A 49 3.83 -1.73 3.03
CA ILE A 49 4.64 -0.67 3.66
C ILE A 49 3.71 0.34 4.35
N ASN A 50 4.12 0.79 5.53
CA ASN A 50 3.38 1.76 6.33
C ASN A 50 4.08 3.14 6.34
N SER A 51 3.34 4.18 6.75
CA SER A 51 3.80 5.58 6.77
C SER A 51 4.38 6.04 8.13
N TRP A 52 4.69 5.10 9.04
CA TRP A 52 5.20 5.41 10.40
C TRP A 52 6.72 5.30 10.56
N GLY A 53 7.46 5.29 9.45
CA GLY A 53 8.91 5.22 9.45
C GLY A 53 9.46 3.80 9.66
N THR A 54 10.78 3.68 9.54
CA THR A 54 11.47 2.38 9.51
C THR A 54 11.63 1.73 10.88
N THR A 55 11.44 2.48 11.97
CA THR A 55 11.54 1.90 13.33
C THR A 55 10.36 0.99 13.67
N TRP A 56 9.27 1.10 12.90
CA TRP A 56 8.05 0.33 13.08
C TRP A 56 8.08 -1.01 12.32
N GLY A 57 7.58 -2.08 12.93
CA GLY A 57 7.45 -3.38 12.27
C GLY A 57 8.79 -3.96 11.78
N GLU A 58 8.77 -4.56 10.59
CA GLU A 58 9.94 -5.12 9.89
C GLU A 58 10.56 -4.04 8.99
N ASP A 59 11.25 -3.07 9.57
CA ASP A 59 11.86 -1.94 8.85
C ASP A 59 10.84 -1.08 8.05
N GLY A 60 9.67 -0.84 8.65
CA GLY A 60 8.55 -0.12 8.05
C GLY A 60 7.55 -1.00 7.29
N TYR A 61 7.85 -2.30 7.17
CA TYR A 61 7.00 -3.28 6.52
C TYR A 61 6.23 -4.13 7.51
N VAL A 62 5.15 -4.73 7.02
CA VAL A 62 4.43 -5.79 7.71
C VAL A 62 3.85 -6.79 6.72
N ARG A 63 3.63 -8.02 7.21
CA ARG A 63 3.00 -9.10 6.46
C ARG A 63 1.61 -9.37 7.03
N ILE A 64 0.60 -9.42 6.17
CA ILE A 64 -0.79 -9.68 6.56
C ILE A 64 -1.27 -10.92 5.84
N GLU A 65 -1.98 -11.81 6.52
CA GLU A 65 -2.51 -13.02 5.90
C GLU A 65 -3.38 -12.67 4.68
N ARG A 66 -3.12 -13.37 3.59
CA ARG A 66 -3.79 -13.17 2.31
C ARG A 66 -4.81 -14.28 2.08
N GLY A 67 -6.01 -13.88 1.69
CA GLY A 67 -7.13 -14.80 1.35
C GLY A 67 -8.23 -14.85 2.41
N THR A 68 -8.05 -14.20 3.56
CA THR A 68 -9.01 -14.20 4.68
C THR A 68 -9.64 -12.83 4.95
N ASN A 69 -9.31 -11.82 4.12
CA ASN A 69 -9.78 -10.43 4.27
C ASN A 69 -9.54 -9.84 5.68
N VAL A 70 -8.40 -10.19 6.30
CA VAL A 70 -7.99 -9.64 7.60
C VAL A 70 -8.11 -8.13 7.57
N CYS A 71 -8.79 -7.53 8.55
CA CYS A 71 -8.93 -6.07 8.66
C CYS A 71 -9.57 -5.36 7.45
N GLY A 72 -10.25 -6.07 6.55
CA GLY A 72 -10.78 -5.45 5.33
C GLY A 72 -9.70 -5.16 4.28
N THR A 73 -8.53 -5.81 4.35
CA THR A 73 -7.41 -5.61 3.41
C THR A 73 -7.72 -5.97 1.96
N ALA A 74 -8.81 -6.69 1.70
CA ALA A 74 -9.31 -6.99 0.37
C ALA A 74 -10.67 -6.33 0.08
N ALA A 75 -11.08 -5.36 0.91
CA ALA A 75 -12.36 -4.65 0.76
C ALA A 75 -12.26 -3.45 -0.20
N ASP A 76 -11.13 -2.76 -0.21
CA ASP A 76 -10.88 -1.61 -1.09
C ASP A 76 -9.42 -1.60 -1.57
N ALA A 77 -9.24 -1.44 -2.87
CA ALA A 77 -7.94 -1.40 -3.53
C ALA A 77 -7.98 -0.37 -4.65
N VAL A 78 -7.00 0.55 -4.64
CA VAL A 78 -6.87 1.60 -5.64
C VAL A 78 -5.55 1.43 -6.36
N GLU A 79 -5.61 1.40 -7.69
CA GLU A 79 -4.46 1.47 -8.58
C GLU A 79 -4.51 2.76 -9.40
N ALA A 80 -3.36 3.26 -9.79
CA ALA A 80 -3.24 4.42 -10.67
C ALA A 80 -2.25 4.09 -11.78
N ASP A 81 -2.62 4.43 -13.01
CA ASP A 81 -1.75 4.30 -14.18
C ASP A 81 -1.16 5.67 -14.54
N THR A 82 0.09 5.70 -14.96
CA THR A 82 0.78 6.93 -15.35
C THR A 82 0.65 7.12 -16.86
N VAL A 83 0.07 8.25 -17.29
CA VAL A 83 0.09 8.65 -18.70
C VAL A 83 1.32 9.53 -18.98
N GLU A 84 1.99 9.25 -20.09
CA GLU A 84 3.10 10.08 -20.56
C GLU A 84 2.58 11.46 -20.97
N ALA A 85 3.30 12.51 -20.57
CA ALA A 85 2.98 13.86 -21.00
C ALA A 85 3.49 14.08 -22.43
N ASP A 86 2.58 14.25 -23.38
CA ASP A 86 2.95 14.68 -24.73
C ASP A 86 3.60 16.07 -24.67
N THR A 87 4.81 16.18 -25.18
CA THR A 87 5.49 17.48 -25.33
C THR A 87 4.91 18.17 -26.57
N VAL A 88 4.12 19.22 -26.36
CA VAL A 88 3.76 20.14 -27.45
C VAL A 88 4.99 20.96 -27.80
N GLU A 89 5.56 20.72 -28.97
CA GLU A 89 6.56 21.60 -29.57
C GLU A 89 5.96 23.02 -29.68
N ALA A 90 6.66 24.01 -29.12
CA ALA A 90 6.25 25.40 -29.21
C ALA A 90 6.36 25.85 -30.67
N ASP A 91 5.23 25.97 -31.35
CA ASP A 91 5.16 26.52 -32.69
C ASP A 91 5.69 27.97 -32.65
N THR A 92 6.91 28.17 -33.14
CA THR A 92 7.52 29.50 -33.25
C THR A 92 6.75 30.30 -34.29
N VAL A 93 5.76 31.09 -33.86
CA VAL A 93 5.14 32.11 -34.69
C VAL A 93 6.16 33.23 -34.92
N GLY A 94 6.87 33.14 -36.04
CA GLY A 94 7.77 34.19 -36.52
C GLY A 94 6.98 35.45 -36.84
N PHE A 95 7.23 36.53 -36.08
CA PHE A 95 6.80 37.87 -36.47
C PHE A 95 7.64 38.34 -37.68
N ALA A 96 7.09 38.18 -38.89
CA ALA A 96 7.56 38.89 -40.07
C ALA A 96 7.13 40.36 -39.95
N GLY A 97 8.07 41.23 -39.60
CA GLY A 97 7.87 42.68 -39.65
C GLY A 97 7.80 43.16 -41.10
N HIS A 98 6.70 43.83 -41.46
CA HIS A 98 6.59 44.62 -42.67
C HIS A 98 6.67 46.13 -42.33
N ARG A 99 7.50 46.84 -43.09
CA ARG A 99 7.59 48.31 -43.12
C ARG A 99 6.37 48.92 -43.76
#